data_AF-A0A8I6SN35-F1
#
_entry.id   AF-A0A8I6SN35-F1
#
_cell.length_a   1.000
_cell.length_b   1.000
_cell.length_c   1.000
_cell.angle_alpha   90.00
_cell.angle_beta   90.00
_cell.angle_gamma   90.00
#
_symmetry.space_group_name_H-M   'P 1'
#
loop_
_entity.id
_entity.type
_entity.pdbx_description
1 polymer ?
#
loop_
_entity_poly.entity_id
_entity_poly.type
_entity_poly.pdbx_seq_one_letter_code
_entity_poly.pdbx_strand_id
1 'polypeptide(L)'
;MITSILSWVLALELSTFSAINGHDITKGKVYINLNSSAYYMGHFWHNSGLSPPNSEPDTVRNYLLSSDMKKNLMYISGLPTGAIKYERIHWLFSLVSFDVETTSFNFTLLDELMDWMKTLDLLPIFEMMGTPVNSEQFLKLNKPWKHLCYNTVKHYCERFGLNYVQKWKFEFWNEIDSKQYNVFGFSIVEYLNYIKECTVGIHKVSKSFTVMGPAGVLKPWTNYSASFLKFCHEKQTLCNLTYITYHQKGYPMYIKDGAIKYRNNLNKLYPKFAGLQMANDEADTMTGWWKATPWREDVRYASKMGRMVYLLYKSAWKADINFTSFDNSFLNQEPFTFEQRTLLARFTINHDTSHHQFFEKPSYSVMGLMQMLGDYVITARRHRINKNVTYVFTSVSKNAPSRISGIIVGTNDFDMNEDKSTAILFKFNVPETWKNEVKYAVYMISNLLPHPAKTFHDLNNPSSPSAYQRKLIRNSQASYKFAGNKYYIQ
;
A
#
# COMPACT_ATOMS: atom_id res chain seq x y z
N MET A 1 20.59 12.06 28.26
CA MET A 1 21.18 13.09 27.37
C MET A 1 20.07 13.75 26.59
N ILE A 2 20.00 15.08 26.63
CA ILE A 2 19.12 15.96 25.83
C ILE A 2 19.86 16.18 24.50
N THR A 3 19.26 16.08 23.30
CA THR A 3 18.59 17.20 22.60
C THR A 3 17.83 16.69 21.37
N SER A 4 16.65 17.27 21.13
CA SER A 4 15.84 17.29 19.89
C SER A 4 15.60 15.96 19.16
N ILE A 5 14.34 15.57 19.03
CA ILE A 5 13.92 14.40 18.25
C ILE A 5 12.70 14.86 17.39
N LEU A 6 12.87 15.29 16.11
CA LEU A 6 11.82 15.66 15.10
C LEU A 6 11.23 14.47 14.31
N SER A 7 9.90 14.36 14.13
CA SER A 7 9.20 13.36 13.29
C SER A 7 9.84 11.96 13.18
N TRP A 8 9.33 10.98 13.94
CA TRP A 8 9.92 9.64 14.01
C TRP A 8 8.91 8.55 13.76
N VAL A 9 9.38 7.49 13.12
CA VAL A 9 8.80 6.15 13.26
C VAL A 9 9.79 5.32 14.04
N LEU A 10 9.35 4.81 15.18
CA LEU A 10 10.15 3.95 16.05
C LEU A 10 9.51 2.56 16.09
N ALA A 11 10.22 1.56 15.57
CA ALA A 11 9.84 0.16 15.73
C ALA A 11 10.57 -0.44 16.93
N LEU A 12 9.81 -0.92 17.90
CA LEU A 12 10.32 -1.67 19.05
C LEU A 12 10.02 -3.14 18.83
N GLU A 13 11.06 -3.96 18.74
CA GLU A 13 10.91 -5.41 18.93
C GLU A 13 11.27 -5.69 20.39
N LEU A 14 10.31 -6.20 21.16
CA LEU A 14 10.42 -6.55 22.57
C LEU A 14 10.16 -8.05 22.69
N SER A 15 11.16 -8.80 23.11
CA SER A 15 10.98 -10.13 23.68
C SER A 15 11.21 -9.98 25.18
N THR A 16 10.18 -10.19 26.01
CA THR A 16 10.23 -10.23 27.49
C THR A 16 10.83 -8.92 28.16
N PHE A 17 10.80 -8.61 29.49
CA PHE A 17 11.25 -7.26 30.02
C PHE A 17 11.40 -7.16 31.57
N SER A 18 12.06 -6.10 32.03
CA SER A 18 11.90 -5.47 33.36
C SER A 18 11.93 -3.93 33.27
N ALA A 19 11.22 -3.25 34.17
CA ALA A 19 11.02 -1.80 34.18
C ALA A 19 12.00 -1.07 35.11
N ILE A 20 12.43 0.13 34.70
CA ILE A 20 13.23 1.04 35.55
C ILE A 20 12.34 2.19 36.09
N ASN A 21 12.54 2.47 37.38
CA ASN A 21 11.89 3.50 38.18
C ASN A 21 12.51 4.89 37.99
N GLY A 22 11.69 5.91 38.31
CA GLY A 22 12.15 7.21 38.79
C GLY A 22 12.76 8.15 37.75
N HIS A 23 12.01 9.17 37.33
CA HIS A 23 12.40 10.58 37.39
C HIS A 23 11.29 11.42 36.76
N ASP A 24 11.02 12.55 37.39
CA ASP A 24 9.93 13.44 37.04
C ASP A 24 10.28 14.21 35.77
N ILE A 25 9.48 13.97 34.74
CA ILE A 25 9.48 14.79 33.54
C ILE A 25 8.00 14.99 33.22
N THR A 26 7.62 16.24 33.00
CA THR A 26 6.29 16.72 32.62
C THR A 26 5.89 16.28 31.19
N LYS A 27 6.15 15.01 30.86
CA LYS A 27 6.05 14.36 29.54
C LYS A 27 4.95 13.30 29.56
N GLY A 28 4.29 13.11 28.41
CA GLY A 28 3.25 12.09 28.28
C GLY A 28 3.78 10.67 28.54
N LYS A 29 2.99 9.85 29.25
CA LYS A 29 3.38 8.52 29.71
C LYS A 29 2.49 7.45 29.07
N VAL A 30 3.09 6.46 28.42
CA VAL A 30 2.36 5.32 27.86
C VAL A 30 2.64 4.10 28.73
N TYR A 31 1.59 3.44 29.23
CA TYR A 31 1.71 2.21 29.99
C TYR A 31 1.20 1.05 29.13
N ILE A 32 2.08 0.13 28.80
CA ILE A 32 1.76 -1.00 27.94
C ILE A 32 1.91 -2.26 28.79
N ASN A 33 0.79 -2.92 29.05
CA ASN A 33 0.79 -4.19 29.74
C ASN A 33 0.92 -5.32 28.71
N LEU A 34 2.08 -5.97 28.67
CA LEU A 34 2.32 -7.06 27.73
C LEU A 34 1.56 -8.35 28.07
N ASN A 35 0.96 -8.41 29.27
CA ASN A 35 0.06 -9.49 29.68
C ASN A 35 -1.43 -9.18 29.41
N SER A 36 -1.74 -8.11 28.68
CA SER A 36 -3.13 -7.75 28.38
C SER A 36 -3.72 -8.61 27.27
N SER A 37 -5.05 -8.70 27.24
CA SER A 37 -5.77 -9.40 26.17
C SER A 37 -5.42 -8.82 24.80
N ALA A 38 -5.10 -9.71 23.86
CA ALA A 38 -4.87 -9.37 22.47
C ALA A 38 -6.03 -9.85 21.58
N TYR A 39 -6.32 -9.10 20.52
CA TYR A 39 -7.33 -9.47 19.53
C TYR A 39 -6.74 -9.49 18.13
N TYR A 40 -7.26 -10.40 17.30
CA TYR A 40 -6.78 -10.57 15.93
C TYR A 40 -7.22 -9.40 15.06
N MET A 41 -6.30 -8.92 14.22
CA MET A 41 -6.59 -7.96 13.18
C MET A 41 -5.82 -8.23 11.89
N GLY A 42 -4.64 -8.86 12.00
CA GLY A 42 -3.79 -9.17 10.85
C GLY A 42 -3.21 -7.93 10.15
N HIS A 43 -2.48 -8.16 9.08
CA HIS A 43 -1.92 -7.09 8.23
C HIS A 43 -2.88 -6.75 7.10
N PHE A 44 -3.35 -5.51 7.09
CA PHE A 44 -4.28 -5.01 6.07
C PHE A 44 -3.64 -3.95 5.17
N TRP A 45 -2.35 -3.62 5.34
CA TRP A 45 -1.62 -2.56 4.62
C TRP A 45 -0.52 -3.09 3.67
N HIS A 46 -0.61 -4.36 3.27
CA HIS A 46 0.38 -5.04 2.42
C HIS A 46 0.17 -4.84 0.91
N ASN A 47 -0.38 -3.68 0.50
CA ASN A 47 -0.71 -3.40 -0.90
C ASN A 47 -0.05 -2.08 -1.32
N SER A 48 0.40 -2.05 -2.57
CA SER A 48 0.80 -0.85 -3.28
C SER A 48 0.16 -0.82 -4.67
N GLY A 49 0.46 0.21 -5.44
CA GLY A 49 -0.01 0.33 -6.81
C GLY A 49 0.78 1.32 -7.64
N LEU A 50 0.54 1.25 -8.95
CA LEU A 50 1.11 2.14 -9.95
C LEU A 50 0.22 2.21 -11.19
N SER A 51 0.45 3.24 -11.98
CA SER A 51 -0.20 3.46 -13.26
C SER A 51 0.82 3.92 -14.30
N PRO A 52 0.84 3.31 -15.50
CA PRO A 52 1.52 3.89 -16.66
C PRO A 52 1.04 5.32 -16.94
N PRO A 53 1.83 6.14 -17.66
CA PRO A 53 1.48 7.53 -17.93
C PRO A 53 0.12 7.75 -18.62
N ASN A 54 -0.30 6.81 -19.47
CA ASN A 54 -1.59 6.82 -20.17
C ASN A 54 -1.98 5.38 -20.57
N SER A 55 -3.10 5.24 -21.29
CA SER A 55 -3.65 3.97 -21.74
C SER A 55 -3.03 3.41 -23.03
N GLU A 56 -2.24 4.19 -23.77
CA GLU A 56 -1.75 3.78 -25.09
C GLU A 56 -0.87 2.52 -25.00
N PRO A 57 -1.15 1.46 -25.80
CA PRO A 57 -0.46 0.18 -25.68
C PRO A 57 1.07 0.26 -25.67
N ASP A 58 1.65 1.06 -26.57
CA ASP A 58 3.11 1.24 -26.62
C ASP A 58 3.66 1.97 -25.39
N THR A 59 2.92 2.94 -24.85
CA THR A 59 3.32 3.64 -23.61
C THR A 59 3.24 2.69 -22.42
N VAL A 60 2.16 1.92 -22.31
CA VAL A 60 1.96 0.91 -21.26
C VAL A 60 3.06 -0.13 -21.31
N ARG A 61 3.35 -0.68 -22.49
CA ARG A 61 4.44 -1.63 -22.75
C ARG A 61 5.79 -1.04 -22.34
N ASN A 62 6.13 0.13 -22.87
CA ASN A 62 7.41 0.77 -22.60
C ASN A 62 7.61 1.12 -21.13
N TYR A 63 6.53 1.40 -20.39
CA TYR A 63 6.60 1.68 -18.96
C TYR A 63 6.69 0.39 -18.13
N LEU A 64 5.71 -0.50 -18.23
CA LEU A 64 5.57 -1.68 -17.37
C LEU A 64 6.65 -2.73 -17.62
N LEU A 65 7.12 -2.88 -18.86
CA LEU A 65 8.15 -3.85 -19.23
C LEU A 65 9.56 -3.26 -19.26
N SER A 66 9.72 -1.97 -18.94
CA SER A 66 11.03 -1.33 -18.86
C SER A 66 11.95 -2.03 -17.87
N SER A 67 13.26 -1.97 -18.12
CA SER A 67 14.26 -2.45 -17.15
C SER A 67 14.16 -1.73 -15.80
N ASP A 68 13.66 -0.49 -15.80
CA ASP A 68 13.48 0.33 -14.61
C ASP A 68 12.31 -0.17 -13.78
N MET A 69 11.17 -0.45 -14.39
CA MET A 69 10.02 -1.00 -13.67
C MET A 69 10.34 -2.39 -13.12
N LYS A 70 11.04 -3.24 -13.89
CA LYS A 70 11.49 -4.55 -13.41
C LYS A 70 12.37 -4.42 -12.17
N LYS A 71 13.34 -3.51 -12.17
CA LYS A 71 14.19 -3.19 -11.00
C LYS A 71 13.36 -2.62 -9.85
N ASN A 72 12.43 -1.72 -10.12
CA ASN A 72 11.57 -1.12 -9.10
C ASN A 72 10.76 -2.19 -8.34
N LEU A 73 10.10 -3.11 -9.06
CA LEU A 73 9.41 -4.25 -8.46
C LEU A 73 10.36 -5.20 -7.71
N MET A 74 11.58 -5.40 -8.21
CA MET A 74 12.61 -6.19 -7.52
C MET A 74 12.99 -5.55 -6.17
N TYR A 75 13.17 -4.23 -6.10
CA TYR A 75 13.40 -3.55 -4.83
C TYR A 75 12.17 -3.67 -3.92
N ILE A 76 10.95 -3.46 -4.44
CA ILE A 76 9.72 -3.57 -3.65
C ILE A 76 9.57 -4.97 -3.02
N SER A 77 9.81 -6.03 -3.78
CA SER A 77 9.83 -7.41 -3.26
C SER A 77 11.01 -7.70 -2.31
N GLY A 78 12.04 -6.86 -2.30
CA GLY A 78 13.15 -6.91 -1.35
C GLY A 78 12.81 -6.41 0.07
N LEU A 79 11.62 -5.85 0.28
CA LEU A 79 11.11 -5.59 1.63
C LEU A 79 10.97 -6.90 2.43
N PRO A 80 10.92 -6.84 3.77
CA PRO A 80 10.61 -8.01 4.59
C PRO A 80 9.35 -8.73 4.06
N THR A 81 9.42 -10.05 3.95
CA THR A 81 8.38 -10.87 3.30
C THR A 81 6.98 -10.49 3.78
N GLY A 82 6.11 -10.15 2.83
CA GLY A 82 4.72 -9.76 3.09
C GLY A 82 4.50 -8.27 3.37
N ALA A 83 5.54 -7.43 3.45
CA ALA A 83 5.39 -5.98 3.61
C ALA A 83 4.59 -5.34 2.47
N ILE A 84 4.89 -5.78 1.24
CA ILE A 84 4.05 -5.57 0.07
C ILE A 84 3.87 -6.94 -0.57
N LYS A 85 2.61 -7.35 -0.68
CA LYS A 85 2.20 -8.63 -1.27
C LYS A 85 1.44 -8.43 -2.57
N TYR A 86 0.72 -7.32 -2.67
CA TYR A 86 -0.16 -7.01 -3.79
C TYR A 86 0.28 -5.73 -4.48
N GLU A 87 0.36 -5.77 -5.82
CA GLU A 87 0.55 -4.61 -6.68
C GLU A 87 -0.70 -4.41 -7.54
N ARG A 88 -1.35 -3.25 -7.38
CA ARG A 88 -2.45 -2.81 -8.22
C ARG A 88 -1.91 -2.05 -9.43
N ILE A 89 -2.14 -2.59 -10.63
CA ILE A 89 -1.53 -2.07 -11.85
C ILE A 89 -2.63 -1.69 -12.84
N HIS A 90 -2.61 -0.42 -13.25
CA HIS A 90 -3.55 0.08 -14.25
C HIS A 90 -3.20 -0.43 -15.65
N TRP A 91 -4.20 -0.46 -16.53
CA TRP A 91 -4.03 -0.67 -17.98
C TRP A 91 -3.44 -2.03 -18.39
N LEU A 92 -3.57 -3.07 -17.57
CA LEU A 92 -3.03 -4.41 -17.88
C LEU A 92 -3.52 -4.97 -19.22
N PHE A 93 -4.78 -4.73 -19.62
CA PHE A 93 -5.28 -5.19 -20.91
C PHE A 93 -4.69 -4.45 -22.11
N SER A 94 -3.99 -3.33 -21.93
CA SER A 94 -3.23 -2.69 -23.01
C SER A 94 -1.95 -3.48 -23.37
N LEU A 95 -1.57 -4.49 -22.56
CA LEU A 95 -0.52 -5.46 -22.91
C LEU A 95 -1.06 -6.70 -23.66
N VAL A 96 -2.36 -6.74 -23.96
CA VAL A 96 -2.98 -7.84 -24.71
C VAL A 96 -3.27 -7.37 -26.12
N SER A 97 -2.97 -8.21 -27.12
CA SER A 97 -3.39 -7.95 -28.50
C SER A 97 -4.49 -8.91 -28.93
N PHE A 98 -5.42 -8.41 -29.72
CA PHE A 98 -6.47 -9.21 -30.34
C PHE A 98 -6.10 -9.50 -31.80
N ASP A 99 -6.01 -10.79 -32.13
CA ASP A 99 -5.81 -11.28 -33.49
C ASP A 99 -7.17 -11.42 -34.19
N VAL A 100 -7.36 -10.62 -35.23
CA VAL A 100 -8.61 -10.52 -35.98
C VAL A 100 -8.83 -11.75 -36.87
N GLU A 101 -7.75 -12.36 -37.39
CA GLU A 101 -7.85 -13.50 -38.30
C GLU A 101 -8.25 -14.76 -37.54
N THR A 102 -7.61 -15.00 -36.40
CA THR A 102 -7.87 -16.18 -35.58
C THR A 102 -8.94 -15.96 -34.51
N THR A 103 -9.41 -14.72 -34.34
CA THR A 103 -10.33 -14.30 -33.28
C THR A 103 -9.82 -14.69 -31.88
N SER A 104 -8.50 -14.56 -31.67
CA SER A 104 -7.80 -15.00 -30.46
C SER A 104 -7.06 -13.86 -29.76
N PHE A 105 -6.62 -14.10 -28.53
CA PHE A 105 -5.84 -13.12 -27.75
C PHE A 105 -4.39 -13.58 -27.64
N ASN A 106 -3.46 -12.66 -27.82
CA ASN A 106 -2.05 -12.88 -27.58
C ASN A 106 -1.65 -12.15 -26.28
N PHE A 107 -1.18 -12.95 -25.32
CA PHE A 107 -0.81 -12.53 -23.97
C PHE A 107 0.69 -12.33 -23.77
N THR A 108 1.52 -12.44 -24.81
CA THR A 108 3.00 -12.48 -24.69
C THR A 108 3.57 -11.35 -23.81
N LEU A 109 3.09 -10.11 -23.99
CA LEU A 109 3.58 -8.96 -23.22
C LEU A 109 3.05 -8.96 -21.77
N LEU A 110 1.79 -9.38 -21.56
CA LEU A 110 1.23 -9.50 -20.22
C LEU A 110 1.88 -10.67 -19.45
N ASP A 111 2.22 -11.76 -20.13
CA ASP A 111 2.94 -12.91 -19.58
C ASP A 111 4.31 -12.49 -19.04
N GLU A 112 5.05 -11.65 -19.77
CA GLU A 112 6.34 -11.12 -19.32
C GLU A 112 6.23 -10.40 -17.97
N LEU A 113 5.19 -9.58 -17.78
CA LEU A 113 4.94 -8.89 -16.52
C LEU A 113 4.51 -9.88 -15.42
N MET A 114 3.55 -10.77 -15.71
CA MET A 114 2.98 -11.68 -14.71
C MET A 114 3.99 -12.74 -14.26
N ASP A 115 4.85 -13.22 -15.15
CA ASP A 115 5.99 -14.10 -14.82
C ASP A 115 6.98 -13.39 -13.90
N TRP A 116 7.28 -12.12 -14.18
CA TRP A 116 8.17 -11.34 -13.35
C TRP A 116 7.59 -11.12 -11.96
N MET A 117 6.31 -10.73 -11.86
CA MET A 117 5.62 -10.60 -10.57
C MET A 117 5.63 -11.92 -9.78
N LYS A 118 5.34 -13.05 -10.44
CA LYS A 118 5.42 -14.38 -9.80
C LYS A 118 6.82 -14.72 -9.30
N THR A 119 7.85 -14.40 -10.09
CA THR A 119 9.26 -14.61 -9.70
C THR A 119 9.61 -13.84 -8.43
N LEU A 120 9.01 -12.67 -8.24
CA LEU A 120 9.21 -11.79 -7.10
C LEU A 120 8.24 -12.05 -5.93
N ASP A 121 7.42 -13.11 -5.99
CA ASP A 121 6.34 -13.41 -5.02
C ASP A 121 5.36 -12.23 -4.81
N LEU A 122 5.15 -11.43 -5.86
CA LEU A 122 4.15 -10.38 -5.91
C LEU A 122 2.88 -10.90 -6.60
N LEU A 123 1.73 -10.55 -6.04
CA LEU A 123 0.42 -10.88 -6.60
C LEU A 123 -0.23 -9.64 -7.22
N PRO A 124 -0.87 -9.76 -8.39
CA PRO A 124 -1.60 -8.63 -8.94
C PRO A 124 -2.93 -8.42 -8.20
N ILE A 125 -3.23 -7.15 -7.92
CA ILE A 125 -4.62 -6.68 -8.01
C ILE A 125 -4.83 -6.39 -9.50
N PHE A 126 -5.38 -7.38 -10.19
CA PHE A 126 -5.56 -7.38 -11.63
C PHE A 126 -6.78 -6.53 -11.97
N GLU A 127 -6.53 -5.28 -12.33
CA GLU A 127 -7.58 -4.44 -12.88
C GLU A 127 -7.92 -4.91 -14.29
N MET A 128 -9.20 -5.20 -14.52
CA MET A 128 -9.75 -5.60 -15.81
C MET A 128 -9.88 -4.40 -16.76
N MET A 129 -8.78 -3.66 -16.91
CA MET A 129 -8.70 -2.32 -17.46
C MET A 129 -7.61 -2.27 -18.53
N GLY A 130 -7.89 -1.61 -19.66
CA GLY A 130 -6.94 -1.53 -20.78
C GLY A 130 -7.62 -1.33 -22.12
N THR A 131 -6.80 -0.96 -23.09
CA THR A 131 -7.13 -0.81 -24.51
C THR A 131 -6.33 -1.87 -25.27
N PRO A 132 -6.86 -3.09 -25.47
CA PRO A 132 -6.14 -4.11 -26.22
C PRO A 132 -5.70 -3.60 -27.60
N VAL A 133 -4.55 -4.05 -28.08
CA VAL A 133 -4.15 -3.78 -29.47
C VAL A 133 -5.22 -4.36 -30.39
N ASN A 134 -5.65 -3.59 -31.41
CA ASN A 134 -6.84 -3.86 -32.24
C ASN A 134 -8.17 -3.80 -31.46
N SER A 135 -8.26 -2.88 -30.49
CA SER A 135 -9.48 -2.68 -29.66
C SER A 135 -10.73 -2.41 -30.49
N GLU A 136 -10.64 -1.69 -31.61
CA GLU A 136 -11.80 -1.40 -32.48
C GLU A 136 -12.44 -2.68 -33.05
N GLN A 137 -11.63 -3.66 -33.44
CA GLN A 137 -12.09 -4.93 -33.98
C GLN A 137 -12.57 -5.84 -32.84
N PHE A 138 -11.84 -5.86 -31.72
CA PHE A 138 -12.23 -6.56 -30.51
C PHE A 138 -13.61 -6.11 -30.00
N LEU A 139 -13.89 -4.81 -29.95
CA LEU A 139 -15.16 -4.26 -29.45
C LEU A 139 -16.37 -4.62 -30.33
N LYS A 140 -16.15 -5.04 -31.58
CA LYS A 140 -17.21 -5.52 -32.49
C LYS A 140 -17.67 -6.95 -32.18
N LEU A 141 -16.93 -7.70 -31.35
CA LEU A 141 -17.35 -9.04 -30.94
C LEU A 141 -18.63 -8.99 -30.11
N ASN A 142 -19.42 -10.06 -30.15
CA ASN A 142 -20.53 -10.24 -29.23
C ASN A 142 -20.01 -10.53 -27.82
N LYS A 143 -20.22 -9.61 -26.89
CA LYS A 143 -19.76 -9.67 -25.49
C LYS A 143 -18.22 -9.70 -25.35
N PRO A 144 -17.53 -8.67 -25.86
CA PRO A 144 -16.08 -8.68 -26.02
C PRO A 144 -15.36 -8.85 -24.67
N TRP A 145 -15.84 -8.18 -23.62
CA TRP A 145 -15.21 -8.20 -22.30
C TRP A 145 -15.33 -9.55 -21.60
N LYS A 146 -16.41 -10.28 -21.86
CA LYS A 146 -16.58 -11.65 -21.39
C LYS A 146 -15.51 -12.56 -22.00
N HIS A 147 -15.27 -12.42 -23.31
CA HIS A 147 -14.27 -13.21 -24.01
C HIS A 147 -12.86 -12.89 -23.52
N LEU A 148 -12.52 -11.60 -23.37
CA LEU A 148 -11.21 -11.20 -22.87
C LEU A 148 -10.95 -11.71 -21.45
N CYS A 149 -11.89 -11.49 -20.52
CA CYS A 149 -11.72 -11.93 -19.12
C CYS A 149 -11.66 -13.45 -18.99
N TYR A 150 -12.52 -14.18 -19.72
CA TYR A 150 -12.49 -15.65 -19.73
C TYR A 150 -11.15 -16.18 -20.23
N ASN A 151 -10.67 -15.70 -21.38
CA ASN A 151 -9.42 -16.18 -21.96
C ASN A 151 -8.21 -15.78 -21.09
N THR A 152 -8.21 -14.59 -20.51
CA THR A 152 -7.16 -14.15 -19.58
C THR A 152 -7.06 -15.07 -18.37
N VAL A 153 -8.17 -15.31 -17.67
CA VAL A 153 -8.18 -16.16 -16.46
C VAL A 153 -7.86 -17.61 -16.81
N LYS A 154 -8.41 -18.13 -17.93
CA LYS A 154 -8.11 -19.48 -18.41
C LYS A 154 -6.61 -19.63 -18.69
N HIS A 155 -6.02 -18.72 -19.45
CA HIS A 155 -4.61 -18.70 -19.81
C HIS A 155 -3.72 -18.72 -18.56
N TYR A 156 -3.96 -17.84 -17.59
CA TYR A 156 -3.15 -17.83 -16.37
C TYR A 156 -3.39 -19.01 -15.44
N CYS A 157 -4.59 -19.61 -15.44
CA CYS A 157 -4.83 -20.85 -14.71
C CYS A 157 -4.07 -22.03 -15.35
N GLU A 158 -3.98 -22.08 -16.67
CA GLU A 158 -3.18 -23.06 -17.40
C GLU A 158 -1.68 -22.83 -17.14
N ARG A 159 -1.24 -21.57 -17.12
CA ARG A 159 0.16 -21.18 -16.93
C ARG A 159 0.67 -21.36 -15.50
N PHE A 160 -0.10 -20.97 -14.49
CA PHE A 160 0.35 -20.90 -13.09
C PHE A 160 -0.39 -21.83 -12.14
N GLY A 161 -1.44 -22.51 -12.61
CA GLY A 161 -2.32 -23.32 -11.80
C GLY A 161 -3.42 -22.50 -11.10
N LEU A 162 -4.61 -23.10 -11.02
CA LEU A 162 -5.80 -22.48 -10.42
C LEU A 162 -5.54 -21.94 -9.00
N ASN A 163 -4.89 -22.72 -8.14
CA ASN A 163 -4.63 -22.35 -6.75
C ASN A 163 -3.75 -21.09 -6.62
N TYR A 164 -2.86 -20.83 -7.59
CA TYR A 164 -2.04 -19.64 -7.60
C TYR A 164 -2.88 -18.42 -8.03
N VAL A 165 -3.61 -18.54 -9.14
CA VAL A 165 -4.43 -17.44 -9.70
C VAL A 165 -5.59 -17.08 -8.78
N GLN A 166 -6.13 -18.03 -8.01
CA GLN A 166 -7.15 -17.75 -6.99
C GLN A 166 -6.69 -16.75 -5.91
N LYS A 167 -5.37 -16.58 -5.72
CA LYS A 167 -4.82 -15.59 -4.79
C LYS A 167 -4.85 -14.17 -5.35
N TRP A 168 -5.01 -14.01 -6.67
CA TRP A 168 -5.13 -12.72 -7.34
C TRP A 168 -6.45 -12.07 -6.93
N LYS A 169 -6.48 -10.74 -6.95
CA LYS A 169 -7.70 -9.98 -6.75
C LYS A 169 -8.06 -9.36 -8.09
N PHE A 170 -9.21 -9.69 -8.67
CA PHE A 170 -9.68 -9.05 -9.89
C PHE A 170 -10.52 -7.83 -9.53
N GLU A 171 -10.27 -6.72 -10.21
CA GLU A 171 -10.92 -5.45 -9.92
C GLU A 171 -11.47 -4.83 -11.19
N PHE A 172 -12.65 -4.22 -11.10
CA PHE A 172 -13.22 -3.47 -12.21
C PHE A 172 -12.48 -2.17 -12.47
N TRP A 173 -12.71 -1.61 -13.65
CA TRP A 173 -12.09 -0.39 -14.17
C TRP A 173 -11.94 0.76 -13.16
N ASN A 174 -10.70 1.24 -12.99
CA ASN A 174 -10.33 2.38 -12.14
C ASN A 174 -11.13 3.66 -12.45
N GLU A 175 -11.73 4.26 -11.42
CA GLU A 175 -12.32 5.62 -11.44
C GLU A 175 -13.01 6.00 -12.75
N ILE A 176 -13.90 5.14 -13.25
CA ILE A 176 -14.57 5.31 -14.55
C ILE A 176 -15.35 6.64 -14.69
N ASP A 177 -15.67 7.27 -13.56
CA ASP A 177 -16.28 8.60 -13.52
C ASP A 177 -15.36 9.72 -14.04
N SER A 178 -14.04 9.48 -14.12
CA SER A 178 -13.06 10.42 -14.67
C SER A 178 -12.91 10.26 -16.17
N LYS A 179 -12.95 11.38 -16.90
CA LYS A 179 -12.68 11.41 -18.35
C LYS A 179 -11.31 10.86 -18.71
N GLN A 180 -10.32 10.96 -17.81
CA GLN A 180 -8.98 10.42 -18.03
C GLN A 180 -8.98 8.89 -18.11
N TYR A 181 -9.88 8.23 -17.38
CA TYR A 181 -9.93 6.76 -17.30
C TYR A 181 -11.02 6.17 -18.19
N ASN A 182 -12.10 6.90 -18.47
CA ASN A 182 -13.13 6.50 -19.44
C ASN A 182 -12.70 6.76 -20.89
N VAL A 183 -11.62 6.11 -21.31
CA VAL A 183 -11.00 6.30 -22.63
C VAL A 183 -11.85 5.77 -23.79
N PHE A 184 -12.77 4.84 -23.51
CA PHE A 184 -13.75 4.35 -24.50
C PHE A 184 -15.03 5.19 -24.54
N GLY A 185 -15.19 6.17 -23.65
CA GLY A 185 -16.42 6.97 -23.58
C GLY A 185 -17.65 6.13 -23.22
N PHE A 186 -17.49 5.07 -22.42
CA PHE A 186 -18.59 4.22 -21.96
C PHE A 186 -19.73 5.07 -21.44
N SER A 187 -20.94 4.83 -21.94
CA SER A 187 -22.18 5.19 -21.26
C SER A 187 -22.36 4.32 -20.01
N ILE A 188 -23.25 4.72 -19.10
CA ILE A 188 -23.57 3.93 -17.90
C ILE A 188 -24.04 2.52 -18.29
N VAL A 189 -24.86 2.40 -19.34
CA VAL A 189 -25.40 1.10 -19.78
C VAL A 189 -24.28 0.19 -20.29
N GLU A 190 -23.37 0.73 -21.10
CA GLU A 190 -22.22 -0.03 -21.61
C GLU A 190 -21.28 -0.43 -20.47
N TYR A 191 -21.03 0.46 -19.51
CA TYR A 191 -20.23 0.14 -18.34
C TYR A 191 -20.87 -1.00 -17.52
N LEU A 192 -22.17 -0.95 -17.25
CA LEU A 192 -22.87 -2.03 -16.53
C LEU A 192 -22.85 -3.36 -17.32
N ASN A 193 -22.88 -3.31 -18.66
CA ASN A 193 -22.68 -4.48 -19.50
C ASN A 193 -21.25 -5.03 -19.38
N TYR A 194 -20.24 -4.16 -19.38
CA TYR A 194 -18.84 -4.52 -19.10
C TYR A 194 -18.72 -5.26 -17.75
N ILE A 195 -19.32 -4.73 -16.67
CA ILE A 195 -19.31 -5.39 -15.34
C ILE A 195 -19.86 -6.82 -15.40
N LYS A 196 -21.04 -6.96 -16.00
CA LYS A 196 -21.69 -8.27 -16.17
C LYS A 196 -20.83 -9.22 -16.99
N GLU A 197 -20.27 -8.74 -18.09
CA GLU A 197 -19.46 -9.54 -19.00
C GLU A 197 -18.17 -10.03 -18.36
N CYS A 198 -17.42 -9.13 -17.71
CA CYS A 198 -16.23 -9.45 -16.93
C CYS A 198 -16.53 -10.51 -15.86
N THR A 199 -17.58 -10.29 -15.06
CA THR A 199 -18.00 -11.22 -14.00
C THR A 199 -18.31 -12.61 -14.57
N VAL A 200 -19.07 -12.67 -15.67
CA VAL A 200 -19.42 -13.94 -16.33
C VAL A 200 -18.18 -14.60 -16.92
N GLY A 201 -17.25 -13.83 -17.48
CA GLY A 201 -16.01 -14.34 -18.07
C GLY A 201 -15.11 -15.01 -17.03
N ILE A 202 -14.84 -14.32 -15.92
CA ILE A 202 -14.03 -14.84 -14.80
C ILE A 202 -14.68 -16.08 -14.19
N HIS A 203 -15.96 -15.98 -13.80
CA HIS A 203 -16.62 -17.07 -13.08
C HIS A 203 -16.97 -18.28 -13.94
N LYS A 204 -16.83 -18.18 -15.27
CA LYS A 204 -16.87 -19.35 -16.16
C LYS A 204 -15.68 -20.28 -15.92
N VAL A 205 -14.54 -19.78 -15.44
CA VAL A 205 -13.37 -20.59 -15.08
C VAL A 205 -13.52 -21.15 -13.66
N SER A 206 -13.80 -20.29 -12.67
CA SER A 206 -14.12 -20.71 -11.30
C SER A 206 -14.95 -19.66 -10.58
N LYS A 207 -15.93 -20.09 -9.78
CA LYS A 207 -16.75 -19.19 -8.93
C LYS A 207 -16.00 -18.64 -7.71
N SER A 208 -14.81 -19.15 -7.42
CA SER A 208 -14.02 -18.83 -6.23
C SER A 208 -13.12 -17.59 -6.39
N PHE A 209 -13.07 -16.99 -7.57
CA PHE A 209 -12.20 -15.82 -7.80
C PHE A 209 -12.71 -14.60 -7.03
N THR A 210 -11.77 -13.84 -6.47
CA THR A 210 -12.08 -12.57 -5.82
C THR A 210 -12.35 -11.52 -6.90
N VAL A 211 -13.52 -10.90 -6.85
CA VAL A 211 -13.92 -9.79 -7.74
C VAL A 211 -14.30 -8.57 -6.90
N MET A 212 -13.74 -7.40 -7.22
CA MET A 212 -13.83 -6.17 -6.43
C MET A 212 -14.21 -4.97 -7.30
N GLY A 213 -14.77 -3.94 -6.68
CA GLY A 213 -15.09 -2.66 -7.31
C GLY A 213 -15.92 -1.76 -6.40
N PRO A 214 -16.27 -0.54 -6.82
CA PRO A 214 -16.02 0.04 -8.16
C PRO A 214 -14.65 0.70 -8.37
N ALA A 215 -13.73 0.68 -7.38
CA ALA A 215 -12.48 1.46 -7.44
C ALA A 215 -12.73 2.95 -7.77
N GLY A 216 -13.77 3.51 -7.15
CA GLY A 216 -14.25 4.86 -7.39
C GLY A 216 -13.98 5.80 -6.22
N VAL A 217 -13.90 7.10 -6.48
CA VAL A 217 -13.75 8.12 -5.43
C VAL A 217 -15.03 8.16 -4.57
N LEU A 218 -14.88 8.33 -3.26
CA LEU A 218 -15.97 8.52 -2.29
C LEU A 218 -16.75 9.85 -2.42
N LYS A 219 -16.99 10.31 -3.64
CA LYS A 219 -17.89 11.44 -3.88
C LYS A 219 -19.33 10.90 -3.91
N PRO A 220 -20.24 11.50 -3.14
CA PRO A 220 -21.63 11.09 -3.17
C PRO A 220 -22.12 11.32 -4.62
N TRP A 221 -22.42 10.22 -5.31
CA TRP A 221 -23.22 10.19 -6.55
C TRP A 221 -22.50 10.66 -7.81
N THR A 222 -21.29 10.19 -8.07
CA THR A 222 -20.87 10.11 -9.46
C THR A 222 -21.71 9.06 -10.18
N ASN A 223 -22.14 9.36 -11.42
CA ASN A 223 -23.17 8.58 -12.10
C ASN A 223 -22.78 7.11 -12.30
N TYR A 224 -21.50 6.79 -12.53
CA TYR A 224 -21.07 5.42 -12.79
C TYR A 224 -20.89 4.62 -11.51
N SER A 225 -20.14 5.13 -10.53
CA SER A 225 -19.95 4.42 -9.25
C SER A 225 -21.26 4.18 -8.51
N ALA A 226 -22.18 5.15 -8.52
CA ALA A 226 -23.51 4.97 -7.93
C ALA A 226 -24.34 3.93 -8.71
N SER A 227 -24.32 3.97 -10.05
CA SER A 227 -25.02 3.00 -10.88
C SER A 227 -24.46 1.59 -10.72
N PHE A 228 -23.14 1.45 -10.58
CA PHE A 228 -22.47 0.20 -10.27
C PHE A 228 -22.97 -0.39 -8.95
N LEU A 229 -22.92 0.39 -7.86
CA LEU A 229 -23.34 -0.09 -6.54
C LEU A 229 -24.81 -0.49 -6.54
N LYS A 230 -25.67 0.32 -7.18
CA LYS A 230 -27.09 -0.01 -7.36
C LYS A 230 -27.28 -1.30 -8.15
N PHE A 231 -26.61 -1.43 -9.29
CA PHE A 231 -26.67 -2.62 -10.14
C PHE A 231 -26.23 -3.87 -9.36
N CYS A 232 -25.09 -3.83 -8.66
CA CYS A 232 -24.59 -4.96 -7.90
C CYS A 232 -25.43 -5.28 -6.66
N HIS A 233 -26.10 -4.28 -6.08
CA HIS A 233 -27.06 -4.48 -5.00
C HIS A 233 -28.34 -5.18 -5.50
N GLU A 234 -28.85 -4.77 -6.65
CA GLU A 234 -30.07 -5.35 -7.25
C GLU A 234 -29.81 -6.71 -7.92
N LYS A 235 -28.62 -6.90 -8.51
CA LYS A 235 -28.22 -8.05 -9.32
C LYS A 235 -26.94 -8.70 -8.79
N GLN A 236 -26.95 -9.12 -7.51
CA GLN A 236 -25.76 -9.64 -6.82
C GLN A 236 -25.02 -10.75 -7.57
N THR A 237 -25.73 -11.65 -8.25
CA THR A 237 -25.11 -12.75 -9.02
C THR A 237 -24.40 -12.28 -10.30
N LEU A 238 -24.71 -11.10 -10.81
CA LEU A 238 -24.11 -10.54 -12.04
C LEU A 238 -22.87 -9.68 -11.78
N CYS A 239 -22.60 -9.30 -10.52
CA CYS A 239 -21.32 -8.71 -10.11
C CYS A 239 -20.47 -9.66 -9.26
N ASN A 240 -21.12 -10.42 -8.38
CA ASN A 240 -20.51 -11.35 -7.42
C ASN A 240 -19.33 -10.73 -6.63
N LEU A 241 -19.56 -9.53 -6.08
CA LEU A 241 -18.53 -8.80 -5.33
C LEU A 241 -18.11 -9.56 -4.08
N THR A 242 -16.79 -9.70 -3.92
CA THR A 242 -16.16 -10.19 -2.69
C THR A 242 -15.93 -9.06 -1.70
N TYR A 243 -15.46 -7.91 -2.19
CA TYR A 243 -15.22 -6.69 -1.40
C TYR A 243 -15.65 -5.45 -2.18
N ILE A 244 -15.93 -4.37 -1.46
CA ILE A 244 -16.18 -3.05 -2.05
C ILE A 244 -14.90 -2.23 -1.99
N THR A 245 -14.38 -1.80 -3.14
CA THR A 245 -13.18 -0.96 -3.23
C THR A 245 -13.53 0.49 -3.54
N TYR A 246 -12.72 1.40 -3.03
CA TYR A 246 -12.97 2.83 -3.13
C TYR A 246 -11.68 3.63 -2.92
N HIS A 247 -11.65 4.86 -3.44
CA HIS A 247 -10.53 5.77 -3.22
C HIS A 247 -10.94 6.91 -2.29
N GLN A 248 -10.27 6.98 -1.15
CA GLN A 248 -10.31 8.14 -0.29
C GLN A 248 -8.89 8.59 -0.01
N LYS A 249 -8.56 9.77 -0.53
CA LYS A 249 -7.28 10.45 -0.34
C LYS A 249 -7.43 11.62 0.63
N GLY A 250 -6.32 12.10 1.18
CA GLY A 250 -6.25 13.26 2.06
C GLY A 250 -5.55 12.97 3.38
N TYR A 251 -5.67 13.89 4.33
CA TYR A 251 -5.08 13.73 5.66
C TYR A 251 -5.51 12.43 6.35
N PRO A 252 -4.67 11.82 7.21
CA PRO A 252 -4.99 10.55 7.87
C PRO A 252 -6.36 10.48 8.55
N MET A 253 -6.77 11.57 9.21
CA MET A 253 -8.10 11.64 9.82
C MET A 253 -9.24 11.65 8.80
N TYR A 254 -9.07 12.30 7.66
CA TYR A 254 -10.09 12.32 6.60
C TYR A 254 -10.26 10.96 5.94
N ILE A 255 -9.17 10.21 5.77
CA ILE A 255 -9.26 8.84 5.27
C ILE A 255 -10.03 7.96 6.25
N LYS A 256 -9.71 8.03 7.55
CA LYS A 256 -10.42 7.29 8.60
C LYS A 256 -11.91 7.67 8.69
N ASP A 257 -12.23 8.96 8.73
CA ASP A 257 -13.61 9.44 8.84
C ASP A 257 -14.41 9.16 7.57
N GLY A 258 -13.77 9.30 6.40
CA GLY A 258 -14.33 8.96 5.10
C GLY A 258 -14.74 7.48 5.02
N ALA A 259 -13.87 6.57 5.49
CA ALA A 259 -14.18 5.13 5.55
C ALA A 259 -15.44 4.83 6.37
N ILE A 260 -15.53 5.38 7.60
CA ILE A 260 -16.70 5.18 8.47
C ILE A 260 -17.96 5.77 7.83
N LYS A 261 -17.86 7.00 7.30
CA LYS A 261 -18.98 7.67 6.65
C LYS A 261 -19.48 6.86 5.45
N TYR A 262 -18.57 6.31 4.64
CA TYR A 262 -18.93 5.50 3.49
C TYR A 262 -19.61 4.20 3.89
N ARG A 263 -19.09 3.48 4.89
CA ARG A 263 -19.73 2.26 5.42
C ARG A 263 -21.18 2.53 5.86
N ASN A 264 -21.39 3.62 6.59
CA ASN A 264 -22.72 4.01 7.07
C ASN A 264 -23.67 4.32 5.90
N ASN A 265 -23.18 5.05 4.89
CA ASN A 265 -23.97 5.36 3.70
C ASN A 265 -24.31 4.10 2.89
N LEU A 266 -23.34 3.20 2.69
CA LEU A 266 -23.57 1.92 2.03
C LEU A 266 -24.59 1.08 2.77
N ASN A 267 -24.52 0.98 4.10
CA ASN A 267 -25.51 0.25 4.90
C ASN A 267 -26.91 0.83 4.76
N LYS A 268 -27.03 2.15 4.68
CA LYS A 268 -28.32 2.84 4.52
C LYS A 268 -28.93 2.64 3.12
N LEU A 269 -28.10 2.69 2.07
CA LEU A 269 -28.57 2.71 0.68
C LEU A 269 -28.64 1.32 0.05
N TYR A 270 -27.73 0.44 0.46
CA TYR A 270 -27.51 -0.88 -0.13
C TYR A 270 -27.40 -1.93 0.99
N PRO A 271 -28.46 -2.17 1.78
CA PRO A 271 -28.42 -3.02 2.96
C PRO A 271 -27.94 -4.46 2.70
N LYS A 272 -28.08 -4.98 1.47
CA LYS A 272 -27.55 -6.31 1.11
C LYS A 272 -26.02 -6.38 1.10
N PHE A 273 -25.32 -5.25 1.25
CA PHE A 273 -23.86 -5.18 1.39
C PHE A 273 -23.37 -5.19 2.84
N ALA A 274 -24.25 -5.37 3.84
CA ALA A 274 -23.89 -5.33 5.26
C ALA A 274 -22.84 -6.38 5.69
N GLY A 275 -22.58 -7.41 4.87
CA GLY A 275 -21.52 -8.40 5.11
C GLY A 275 -20.29 -8.26 4.21
N LEU A 276 -20.30 -7.34 3.24
CA LEU A 276 -19.14 -7.12 2.37
C LEU A 276 -18.18 -6.15 3.02
N GLN A 277 -16.95 -6.60 3.26
CA GLN A 277 -15.87 -5.74 3.74
C GLN A 277 -15.48 -4.72 2.66
N MET A 278 -14.86 -3.63 3.09
CA MET A 278 -14.42 -2.54 2.22
C MET A 278 -12.90 -2.43 2.16
N ALA A 279 -12.36 -1.93 1.07
CA ALA A 279 -10.95 -1.65 0.94
C ALA A 279 -10.70 -0.28 0.32
N ASN A 280 -9.74 0.47 0.89
CA ASN A 280 -9.25 1.71 0.30
C ASN A 280 -7.93 1.42 -0.41
N ASP A 281 -8.03 1.10 -1.68
CA ASP A 281 -6.96 0.67 -2.57
C ASP A 281 -6.16 1.83 -3.20
N GLU A 282 -6.46 3.07 -2.81
CA GLU A 282 -5.62 4.26 -3.05
C GLU A 282 -5.68 5.27 -1.87
N ALA A 283 -5.24 4.84 -0.68
CA ALA A 283 -5.36 5.57 0.59
C ALA A 283 -4.25 6.63 0.81
N ASP A 284 -4.05 7.50 -0.17
CA ASP A 284 -2.91 8.41 -0.16
C ASP A 284 -3.18 9.75 0.52
N THR A 285 -2.13 10.39 1.01
CA THR A 285 -2.24 11.71 1.67
C THR A 285 -2.62 12.86 0.73
N MET A 286 -2.38 12.70 -0.58
CA MET A 286 -2.68 13.70 -1.61
C MET A 286 -2.83 13.04 -2.99
N THR A 287 -3.78 13.53 -3.80
CA THR A 287 -3.92 13.16 -5.22
C THR A 287 -2.78 13.72 -6.09
N GLY A 288 -2.51 13.08 -7.22
CA GLY A 288 -1.42 13.41 -8.12
C GLY A 288 -0.08 12.94 -7.57
N TRP A 289 0.30 11.71 -7.88
CA TRP A 289 1.55 11.10 -7.42
C TRP A 289 2.80 11.84 -7.93
N TRP A 290 2.71 12.42 -9.15
CA TRP A 290 3.78 13.15 -9.82
C TRP A 290 4.05 14.55 -9.25
N LYS A 291 3.16 15.09 -8.41
CA LYS A 291 3.36 16.42 -7.83
C LYS A 291 4.58 16.41 -6.90
N ALA A 292 5.58 17.23 -7.21
CA ALA A 292 6.74 17.40 -6.35
C ALA A 292 6.35 18.15 -5.08
N THR A 293 6.60 17.57 -3.91
CA THR A 293 6.42 18.22 -2.62
C THR A 293 7.52 17.79 -1.64
N PRO A 294 8.10 18.72 -0.86
CA PRO A 294 9.17 18.39 0.10
C PRO A 294 8.79 17.36 1.16
N TRP A 295 7.52 17.17 1.50
CA TRP A 295 7.16 16.16 2.50
C TRP A 295 7.14 14.72 1.96
N ARG A 296 7.19 14.52 0.63
CA ARG A 296 7.19 13.17 -0.02
C ARG A 296 8.55 12.52 -0.08
N GLU A 297 9.62 13.30 0.05
CA GLU A 297 11.02 12.83 -0.02
C GLU A 297 11.50 12.16 1.27
N ASP A 298 10.93 12.53 2.42
CA ASP A 298 11.51 12.26 3.73
C ASP A 298 10.56 11.56 4.71
N VAL A 299 10.89 11.62 6.02
CA VAL A 299 10.18 10.90 7.07
C VAL A 299 8.78 11.48 7.34
N ARG A 300 8.46 12.69 6.85
CA ARG A 300 7.12 13.25 6.97
C ARG A 300 6.10 12.35 6.28
N TYR A 301 6.34 11.92 5.04
CA TYR A 301 5.45 10.98 4.35
C TYR A 301 5.38 9.62 5.05
N ALA A 302 6.54 9.06 5.42
CA ALA A 302 6.62 7.79 6.14
C ALA A 302 5.81 7.80 7.45
N SER A 303 5.88 8.91 8.20
CA SER A 303 5.11 9.10 9.43
C SER A 303 3.60 9.14 9.16
N LYS A 304 3.14 9.71 8.04
CA LYS A 304 1.71 9.69 7.69
C LYS A 304 1.21 8.29 7.36
N MET A 305 2.03 7.47 6.70
CA MET A 305 1.69 6.07 6.41
C MET A 305 1.48 5.31 7.73
N GLY A 306 2.43 5.40 8.67
CA GLY A 306 2.28 4.78 9.98
C GLY A 306 1.09 5.32 10.81
N ARG A 307 0.84 6.63 10.74
CA ARG A 307 -0.34 7.27 11.37
C ARG A 307 -1.65 6.75 10.78
N MET A 308 -1.70 6.58 9.46
CA MET A 308 -2.85 6.03 8.75
C MET A 308 -3.18 4.63 9.24
N VAL A 309 -2.17 3.74 9.27
CA VAL A 309 -2.34 2.37 9.74
C VAL A 309 -2.89 2.36 11.17
N TYR A 310 -2.34 3.16 12.09
CA TYR A 310 -2.88 3.29 13.44
C TYR A 310 -4.35 3.79 13.47
N LEU A 311 -4.71 4.75 12.62
CA LEU A 311 -6.06 5.32 12.64
C LEU A 311 -7.09 4.32 12.11
N LEU A 312 -6.77 3.63 11.01
CA LEU A 312 -7.57 2.54 10.46
C LEU A 312 -7.65 1.38 11.43
N TYR A 313 -6.56 1.09 12.14
CA TYR A 313 -6.50 0.11 13.21
C TYR A 313 -7.61 0.35 14.25
N LYS A 314 -7.76 1.60 14.69
CA LYS A 314 -8.76 1.99 15.68
C LYS A 314 -10.20 2.02 15.17
N SER A 315 -10.40 2.10 13.86
CA SER A 315 -11.72 2.23 13.24
C SER A 315 -12.18 1.00 12.47
N ALA A 316 -11.36 -0.05 12.33
CA ALA A 316 -11.66 -1.15 11.41
C ALA A 316 -13.01 -1.82 11.68
N TRP A 317 -13.38 -2.02 12.95
CA TRP A 317 -14.68 -2.59 13.32
C TRP A 317 -15.88 -1.68 12.97
N LYS A 318 -15.66 -0.37 12.79
CA LYS A 318 -16.71 0.57 12.37
C LYS A 318 -16.81 0.69 10.85
N ALA A 319 -15.74 0.37 10.15
CA ALA A 319 -15.59 0.58 8.71
C ALA A 319 -15.49 -0.74 7.93
N ASP A 320 -15.58 -1.90 8.58
CA ASP A 320 -15.45 -3.23 7.99
C ASP A 320 -14.29 -3.34 6.99
N ILE A 321 -13.10 -2.87 7.39
CA ILE A 321 -11.93 -2.77 6.51
C ILE A 321 -11.35 -4.17 6.24
N ASN A 322 -11.22 -4.55 4.98
CA ASN A 322 -10.44 -5.70 4.53
C ASN A 322 -8.97 -5.33 4.33
N PHE A 323 -8.70 -4.31 3.51
CA PHE A 323 -7.34 -3.83 3.25
C PHE A 323 -7.27 -2.33 2.93
N THR A 324 -6.06 -1.80 2.96
CA THR A 324 -5.69 -0.47 2.51
C THR A 324 -4.43 -0.58 1.65
N SER A 325 -4.29 0.32 0.68
CA SER A 325 -3.12 0.40 -0.20
C SER A 325 -2.57 1.81 -0.22
N PHE A 326 -1.25 1.94 -0.27
CA PHE A 326 -0.58 3.20 -0.59
C PHE A 326 -0.15 3.12 -2.05
N ASP A 327 -0.69 3.96 -2.90
CA ASP A 327 -0.47 3.88 -4.35
C ASP A 327 0.86 4.58 -4.69
N ASN A 328 1.98 3.93 -4.42
CA ASN A 328 3.31 4.55 -4.41
C ASN A 328 4.43 3.70 -5.03
N SER A 329 4.10 2.68 -5.82
CA SER A 329 5.06 1.89 -6.62
C SER A 329 5.46 2.57 -7.95
N PHE A 330 5.16 3.86 -8.13
CA PHE A 330 5.53 4.62 -9.32
C PHE A 330 7.04 4.81 -9.47
N LEU A 331 7.49 4.95 -10.73
CA LEU A 331 8.79 5.54 -11.07
C LEU A 331 8.70 7.06 -11.05
N ASN A 332 9.61 7.75 -10.35
CA ASN A 332 9.65 9.20 -10.37
C ASN A 332 10.06 9.76 -11.74
N GLN A 333 9.69 11.01 -11.99
CA GLN A 333 9.94 11.78 -13.20
C GLN A 333 10.96 12.88 -12.90
N GLU A 334 11.99 12.96 -13.73
CA GLU A 334 12.97 14.06 -13.67
C GLU A 334 12.28 15.41 -13.90
N PRO A 335 12.74 16.50 -13.24
CA PRO A 335 13.91 16.58 -12.36
C PRO A 335 13.62 16.25 -10.88
N PHE A 336 12.43 15.69 -10.56
CA PHE A 336 11.99 15.48 -9.18
C PHE A 336 12.30 14.06 -8.72
N THR A 337 13.45 13.89 -8.09
CA THR A 337 13.94 12.54 -7.75
C THR A 337 13.29 11.96 -6.49
N PHE A 338 13.14 12.76 -5.44
CA PHE A 338 12.64 12.28 -4.15
C PHE A 338 11.21 12.78 -3.84
N GLU A 339 10.82 13.92 -4.41
CA GLU A 339 9.66 14.74 -4.00
C GLU A 339 8.33 14.23 -4.54
N GLN A 340 8.33 13.15 -5.33
CA GLN A 340 7.12 12.49 -5.85
C GLN A 340 6.68 11.33 -4.96
N ARG A 341 5.45 10.86 -5.12
CA ARG A 341 4.87 9.79 -4.30
C ARG A 341 5.33 8.42 -4.79
N THR A 342 6.57 8.08 -4.44
CA THR A 342 7.24 6.83 -4.77
C THR A 342 7.81 6.18 -3.51
N LEU A 343 8.00 4.86 -3.54
CA LEU A 343 8.79 4.12 -2.54
C LEU A 343 10.29 4.28 -2.76
N LEU A 344 10.72 4.41 -4.02
CA LEU A 344 12.12 4.53 -4.41
C LEU A 344 12.35 5.86 -5.14
N ALA A 345 13.58 6.36 -5.03
CA ALA A 345 14.09 7.46 -5.84
C ALA A 345 14.98 6.89 -6.94
N ARG A 346 14.56 7.04 -8.20
CA ARG A 346 15.29 6.67 -9.41
C ARG A 346 16.11 7.85 -9.90
N PHE A 347 17.39 7.62 -10.16
CA PHE A 347 18.34 8.55 -10.77
C PHE A 347 18.82 8.03 -12.11
N THR A 348 18.96 8.93 -13.08
CA THR A 348 19.76 8.69 -14.28
C THR A 348 21.22 9.03 -14.00
N ILE A 349 22.10 8.03 -14.07
CA ILE A 349 23.54 8.23 -13.97
C ILE A 349 24.11 8.40 -15.38
N ASN A 350 24.55 9.61 -15.67
CA ASN A 350 25.16 9.96 -16.95
C ASN A 350 26.65 9.57 -16.93
N HIS A 351 27.01 8.60 -17.77
CA HIS A 351 28.36 8.15 -18.11
C HIS A 351 28.39 7.80 -19.61
N ASP A 352 29.47 7.22 -20.12
CA ASP A 352 29.58 6.74 -21.52
C ASP A 352 28.41 5.81 -21.91
N THR A 353 27.88 5.06 -20.93
CA THR A 353 26.59 4.38 -21.02
C THR A 353 25.70 4.80 -19.84
N SER A 354 24.64 5.56 -20.14
CA SER A 354 23.69 5.98 -19.12
C SER A 354 22.95 4.79 -18.53
N HIS A 355 22.78 4.78 -17.21
CA HIS A 355 22.05 3.73 -16.50
C HIS A 355 21.28 4.31 -15.31
N HIS A 356 20.22 3.62 -14.89
CA HIS A 356 19.42 4.05 -13.75
C HIS A 356 19.85 3.38 -12.44
N GLN A 357 19.86 4.17 -11.37
CA GLN A 357 20.09 3.73 -9.99
C GLN A 357 18.86 4.03 -9.13
N PHE A 358 18.61 3.19 -8.13
CA PHE A 358 17.48 3.34 -7.21
C PHE A 358 18.00 3.47 -5.78
N PHE A 359 17.32 4.31 -4.99
CA PHE A 359 17.56 4.50 -3.56
C PHE A 359 16.24 4.38 -2.81
N GLU A 360 16.25 3.65 -1.71
CA GLU A 360 15.08 3.47 -0.85
C GLU A 360 14.73 4.79 -0.17
N LYS A 361 13.47 5.22 -0.26
CA LYS A 361 13.02 6.40 0.49
C LYS A 361 12.57 5.99 1.89
N PRO A 362 12.41 6.93 2.83
CA PRO A 362 11.84 6.60 4.14
C PRO A 362 10.44 5.95 4.07
N SER A 363 9.66 6.22 3.01
CA SER A 363 8.39 5.52 2.71
C SER A 363 8.58 4.01 2.46
N TYR A 364 9.69 3.60 1.84
CA TYR A 364 10.07 2.19 1.71
C TYR A 364 10.44 1.61 3.08
N SER A 365 11.30 2.29 3.84
CA SER A 365 11.75 1.80 5.14
C SER A 365 10.58 1.62 6.13
N VAL A 366 9.59 2.51 6.14
CA VAL A 366 8.42 2.36 7.03
C VAL A 366 7.55 1.15 6.67
N MET A 367 7.45 0.76 5.40
CA MET A 367 6.74 -0.46 5.02
C MET A 367 7.39 -1.69 5.65
N GLY A 368 8.74 -1.76 5.62
CA GLY A 368 9.50 -2.81 6.29
C GLY A 368 9.33 -2.80 7.81
N LEU A 369 9.34 -1.62 8.44
CA LEU A 369 9.11 -1.49 9.88
C LEU A 369 7.68 -1.91 10.28
N MET A 370 6.67 -1.56 9.49
CA MET A 370 5.28 -1.96 9.74
C MET A 370 5.08 -3.47 9.59
N GLN A 371 5.85 -4.13 8.71
CA GLN A 371 5.81 -5.59 8.56
C GLN A 371 6.30 -6.35 9.79
N MET A 372 7.07 -5.71 10.67
CA MET A 372 7.51 -6.33 11.92
C MET A 372 6.36 -6.53 12.92
N LEU A 373 5.23 -5.83 12.76
CA LEU A 373 4.06 -6.02 13.61
C LEU A 373 3.55 -7.47 13.50
N GLY A 374 3.13 -8.08 14.62
CA GLY A 374 2.33 -9.30 14.61
C GLY A 374 0.83 -9.06 14.33
N ASP A 375 0.06 -10.14 14.31
CA ASP A 375 -1.36 -10.15 13.92
C ASP A 375 -2.33 -9.80 15.06
N TYR A 376 -1.87 -9.87 16.31
CA TYR A 376 -2.71 -9.71 17.50
C TYR A 376 -2.35 -8.44 18.24
N VAL A 377 -3.29 -7.53 18.44
CA VAL A 377 -2.95 -6.23 19.03
C VAL A 377 -3.20 -6.19 20.50
N ILE A 378 -2.20 -5.64 21.20
CA ILE A 378 -2.12 -5.56 22.65
C ILE A 378 -2.80 -4.28 23.12
N THR A 379 -3.68 -4.41 24.11
CA THR A 379 -4.41 -3.27 24.64
C THR A 379 -3.53 -2.47 25.61
N ALA A 380 -3.12 -1.27 25.20
CA ALA A 380 -2.35 -0.36 26.05
C ALA A 380 -3.25 0.65 26.79
N ARG A 381 -2.94 0.94 28.06
CA ARG A 381 -3.62 2.00 28.84
C ARG A 381 -2.92 3.34 28.63
N ARG A 382 -3.70 4.35 28.22
CA ARG A 382 -3.17 5.70 27.94
C ARG A 382 -3.08 6.52 29.21
N HIS A 383 -1.99 7.28 29.38
CA HIS A 383 -1.97 8.35 30.36
C HIS A 383 -1.36 9.65 29.77
N ARG A 384 -2.23 10.60 29.40
CA ARG A 384 -1.86 11.97 29.00
C ARG A 384 -0.78 12.05 27.90
N ILE A 385 -1.06 11.55 26.69
CA ILE A 385 -0.14 11.61 25.53
C ILE A 385 -0.57 12.72 24.57
N ASN A 386 0.39 13.39 23.95
CA ASN A 386 0.15 14.36 22.88
C ASN A 386 -0.66 13.72 21.74
N LYS A 387 -1.71 14.39 21.26
CA LYS A 387 -2.56 13.93 20.14
C LYS A 387 -1.80 13.61 18.84
N ASN A 388 -0.64 14.23 18.65
CA ASN A 388 0.26 14.01 17.50
C ASN A 388 1.09 12.73 17.64
N VAL A 389 0.95 11.98 18.74
CA VAL A 389 1.66 10.73 18.96
C VAL A 389 0.68 9.59 18.94
N THR A 390 0.99 8.61 18.12
CA THR A 390 0.26 7.37 18.00
C THR A 390 1.16 6.16 18.10
N TYR A 391 0.55 5.05 18.48
CA TYR A 391 1.27 3.80 18.62
C TYR A 391 0.32 2.62 18.49
N VAL A 392 0.85 1.53 17.94
CA VAL A 392 0.23 0.20 17.91
C VAL A 392 1.26 -0.78 18.41
N PHE A 393 0.89 -1.66 19.34
CA PHE A 393 1.71 -2.77 19.80
C PHE A 393 0.99 -4.06 19.53
N THR A 394 1.70 -5.03 18.96
CA THR A 394 1.14 -6.29 18.51
C THR A 394 2.02 -7.45 18.96
N SER A 395 1.41 -8.62 19.01
CA SER A 395 2.00 -9.90 19.34
C SER A 395 1.82 -10.84 18.15
N VAL A 396 2.76 -11.76 17.97
CA VAL A 396 2.64 -12.85 17.00
C VAL A 396 1.64 -13.93 17.43
N SER A 397 1.25 -13.97 18.71
CA SER A 397 0.27 -14.94 19.23
C SER A 397 -0.67 -14.32 20.25
N LYS A 398 -1.87 -14.89 20.39
CA LYS A 398 -2.90 -14.38 21.31
C LYS A 398 -2.54 -14.59 22.79
N ASN A 399 -2.01 -15.76 23.13
CA ASN A 399 -1.94 -16.25 24.52
C ASN A 399 -0.51 -16.48 25.05
N ALA A 400 0.51 -16.52 24.18
CA ALA A 400 1.89 -16.79 24.58
C ALA A 400 2.87 -16.04 23.66
N PRO A 401 3.01 -14.71 23.80
CA PRO A 401 3.81 -13.91 22.87
C PRO A 401 5.28 -14.32 22.94
N SER A 402 5.82 -14.88 21.86
CA SER A 402 7.27 -15.05 21.70
C SER A 402 7.95 -13.78 21.17
N ARG A 403 7.17 -12.90 20.53
CA ARG A 403 7.61 -11.60 20.01
C ARG A 403 6.49 -10.59 20.13
N ILE A 404 6.84 -9.41 20.64
CA ILE A 404 5.99 -8.23 20.65
C ILE A 404 6.67 -7.15 19.83
N SER A 405 5.91 -6.54 18.95
CA SER A 405 6.38 -5.49 18.06
C SER A 405 5.52 -4.26 18.25
N GLY A 406 6.13 -3.08 18.25
CA GLY A 406 5.40 -1.83 18.35
C GLY A 406 5.87 -0.84 17.33
N ILE A 407 4.94 -0.10 16.73
CA ILE A 407 5.24 1.09 15.94
C ILE A 407 4.76 2.31 16.71
N ILE A 408 5.65 3.29 16.87
CA ILE A 408 5.34 4.59 17.46
C ILE A 408 5.57 5.65 16.39
N VAL A 409 4.61 6.55 16.23
CA VAL A 409 4.59 7.56 15.18
C VAL A 409 4.31 8.92 15.81
N GLY A 410 5.21 9.88 15.59
CA GLY A 410 5.00 11.29 15.93
C GLY A 410 4.73 12.11 14.67
N THR A 411 3.50 12.58 14.47
CA THR A 411 3.10 13.40 13.32
C THR A 411 1.80 14.16 13.58
N ASN A 412 1.60 15.32 12.96
CA ASN A 412 0.34 16.07 13.03
C ASN A 412 -0.63 15.62 11.95
N ASP A 413 -1.91 15.43 12.28
CA ASP A 413 -2.88 14.97 11.28
C ASP A 413 -3.13 15.98 10.15
N PHE A 414 -2.94 17.28 10.37
CA PHE A 414 -3.41 18.34 9.47
C PHE A 414 -2.30 19.18 8.85
N ASP A 415 -1.05 18.84 9.11
CA ASP A 415 0.11 19.53 8.54
C ASP A 415 1.09 18.49 7.98
N MET A 416 1.29 18.55 6.65
CA MET A 416 2.23 17.67 5.95
C MET A 416 3.69 18.15 6.07
N ASN A 417 3.89 19.44 6.31
CA ASN A 417 5.22 20.05 6.33
C ASN A 417 5.77 20.18 7.75
N GLU A 418 4.93 20.04 8.78
CA GLU A 418 5.38 20.15 10.16
C GLU A 418 6.47 19.13 10.47
N ASP A 419 7.58 19.66 10.96
CA ASP A 419 8.66 18.88 11.54
C ASP A 419 8.85 19.39 12.96
N LYS A 420 8.29 18.68 13.95
CA LYS A 420 8.40 19.04 15.37
C LYS A 420 8.82 17.88 16.22
N SER A 421 9.52 18.22 17.30
CA SER A 421 10.02 17.27 18.26
C SER A 421 9.06 17.04 19.41
N THR A 422 8.92 15.79 19.85
CA THR A 422 8.16 15.49 21.06
C THR A 422 8.85 14.40 21.88
N ALA A 423 8.95 14.62 23.19
CA ALA A 423 9.58 13.69 24.10
C ALA A 423 8.50 12.86 24.81
N ILE A 424 8.66 11.54 24.78
CA ILE A 424 7.65 10.59 25.27
C ILE A 424 8.34 9.51 26.07
N LEU A 425 7.73 9.12 27.17
CA LEU A 425 8.18 7.98 27.96
C LEU A 425 7.22 6.81 27.75
N PHE A 426 7.74 5.73 27.19
CA PHE A 426 7.06 4.43 27.12
C PHE A 426 7.51 3.58 28.30
N LYS A 427 6.56 3.13 29.11
CA LYS A 427 6.78 2.17 30.19
C LYS A 427 6.07 0.87 29.83
N PHE A 428 6.85 -0.20 29.74
CA PHE A 428 6.30 -1.54 29.53
C PHE A 428 6.20 -2.23 30.88
N ASN A 429 5.04 -2.83 31.15
CA ASN A 429 4.87 -3.76 32.25
C ASN A 429 4.89 -5.17 31.68
N VAL A 430 5.76 -6.01 32.23
CA VAL A 430 6.06 -7.30 31.63
C VAL A 430 6.00 -8.40 32.64
N PRO A 431 5.43 -9.55 32.23
CA PRO A 431 5.37 -10.73 33.07
C PRO A 431 6.66 -11.02 33.85
N GLU A 432 6.51 -11.43 35.10
CA GLU A 432 7.64 -11.85 35.93
C GLU A 432 8.40 -13.03 35.30
N THR A 433 7.66 -13.94 34.67
CA THR A 433 8.15 -15.13 33.95
C THR A 433 9.12 -14.80 32.82
N TRP A 434 9.20 -13.54 32.44
CA TRP A 434 9.90 -13.04 31.27
C TRP A 434 11.18 -12.28 31.66
N LYS A 435 11.37 -11.95 32.94
CA LYS A 435 12.40 -10.99 33.36
C LYS A 435 13.82 -11.31 32.88
N ASN A 436 14.21 -12.59 32.75
CA ASN A 436 15.61 -12.97 32.48
C ASN A 436 15.92 -13.40 31.04
N GLU A 437 14.96 -13.38 30.11
CA GLU A 437 15.12 -13.95 28.75
C GLU A 437 14.96 -12.93 27.62
N VAL A 438 15.18 -11.66 27.98
CA VAL A 438 14.72 -10.49 27.22
C VAL A 438 15.74 -9.97 26.24
N LYS A 439 15.30 -9.68 25.02
CA LYS A 439 16.03 -8.80 24.12
C LYS A 439 15.09 -7.78 23.52
N TYR A 440 15.62 -6.58 23.29
CA TYR A 440 14.91 -5.57 22.56
C TYR A 440 15.78 -4.89 21.52
N ALA A 441 15.14 -4.47 20.45
CA ALA A 441 15.72 -3.65 19.40
C ALA A 441 14.82 -2.44 19.16
N VAL A 442 15.46 -1.29 18.94
CA VAL A 442 14.79 -0.04 18.62
C VAL A 442 15.31 0.40 17.27
N TYR A 443 14.43 0.43 16.28
CA TYR A 443 14.69 0.95 14.94
C TYR A 443 13.99 2.28 14.78
N MET A 444 14.64 3.24 14.14
CA MET A 444 14.15 4.60 14.13
C MET A 444 14.51 5.31 12.82
N ILE A 445 13.53 5.98 12.22
CA ILE A 445 13.71 6.88 11.07
C ILE A 445 13.27 8.29 11.47
N SER A 446 14.00 9.31 11.02
CA SER A 446 13.67 10.73 11.20
C SER A 446 14.49 11.67 10.34
N ASN A 447 13.95 12.87 10.15
CA ASN A 447 14.62 14.01 9.54
C ASN A 447 15.81 14.58 10.36
N LEU A 448 15.94 14.28 11.65
CA LEU A 448 17.16 14.61 12.42
C LEU A 448 18.28 13.59 12.26
N LEU A 449 17.96 12.39 11.82
CA LEU A 449 18.97 11.41 11.47
C LEU A 449 19.27 11.51 9.98
N PRO A 450 20.46 11.09 9.53
CA PRO A 450 20.70 10.98 8.11
C PRO A 450 19.65 10.08 7.45
N HIS A 451 19.13 10.51 6.31
CA HIS A 451 18.28 9.71 5.44
C HIS A 451 18.58 10.10 3.98
N PRO A 452 18.14 9.32 2.98
CA PRO A 452 18.66 9.43 1.62
C PRO A 452 18.45 10.81 0.99
N ALA A 453 17.25 11.36 1.12
CA ALA A 453 16.96 12.74 0.67
C ALA A 453 17.86 13.77 1.38
N LYS A 454 17.96 13.73 2.72
CA LYS A 454 18.84 14.64 3.46
C LYS A 454 20.30 14.52 3.02
N THR A 455 20.82 13.30 2.91
CA THR A 455 22.19 13.07 2.44
C THR A 455 22.39 13.57 1.01
N PHE A 456 21.40 13.42 0.15
CA PHE A 456 21.41 13.96 -1.20
C PHE A 456 21.45 15.50 -1.22
N HIS A 457 20.65 16.17 -0.39
CA HIS A 457 20.68 17.63 -0.25
C HIS A 457 21.99 18.12 0.38
N ASP A 458 22.52 17.42 1.38
CA ASP A 458 23.82 17.72 2.00
C ASP A 458 24.98 17.63 0.99
N LEU A 459 24.80 16.86 -0.10
CA LEU A 459 25.73 16.73 -1.23
C LEU A 459 25.49 17.76 -2.35
N ASN A 460 24.66 18.78 -2.11
CA ASN A 460 24.27 19.83 -3.05
C ASN A 460 23.46 19.34 -4.28
N ASN A 461 22.56 18.37 -4.07
CA ASN A 461 21.59 17.93 -5.10
C ASN A 461 22.22 17.52 -6.45
N PRO A 462 23.22 16.62 -6.47
CA PRO A 462 23.92 16.28 -7.70
C PRO A 462 22.99 15.62 -8.72
N SER A 463 22.90 16.17 -9.94
CA SER A 463 22.07 15.61 -11.02
C SER A 463 22.52 14.22 -11.49
N SER A 464 23.81 13.90 -11.35
CA SER A 464 24.39 12.57 -11.58
C SER A 464 25.38 12.25 -10.45
N PRO A 465 24.91 11.65 -9.33
CA PRO A 465 25.77 11.40 -8.18
C PRO A 465 26.89 10.41 -8.52
N SER A 466 28.14 10.73 -8.14
CA SER A 466 29.31 9.85 -8.32
C SER A 466 29.20 8.54 -7.52
N ALA A 467 30.04 7.54 -7.82
CA ALA A 467 30.04 6.27 -7.07
C ALA A 467 30.19 6.46 -5.55
N TYR A 468 31.03 7.41 -5.12
CA TYR A 468 31.20 7.76 -3.72
C TYR A 468 29.94 8.42 -3.13
N GLN A 469 29.35 9.40 -3.83
CA GLN A 469 28.11 10.05 -3.41
C GLN A 469 26.95 9.04 -3.30
N ARG A 470 26.81 8.13 -4.26
CA ARG A 470 25.81 7.05 -4.21
C ARG A 470 26.02 6.14 -3.00
N LYS A 471 27.27 5.83 -2.63
CA LYS A 471 27.57 5.06 -1.42
C LYS A 471 27.12 5.79 -0.15
N LEU A 472 27.34 7.10 -0.07
CA LEU A 472 26.87 7.91 1.06
C LEU A 472 25.34 7.91 1.17
N ILE A 473 24.63 8.10 0.06
CA ILE A 473 23.16 8.07 0.02
C ILE A 473 22.64 6.68 0.43
N ARG A 474 23.26 5.59 -0.05
CA ARG A 474 22.87 4.23 0.36
C ARG A 474 23.04 3.96 1.85
N ASN A 475 24.14 4.45 2.42
CA ASN A 475 24.44 4.26 3.84
C ASN A 475 23.42 4.93 4.76
N SER A 476 22.59 5.86 4.27
CA SER A 476 21.52 6.50 5.04
C SER A 476 20.12 5.92 4.78
N GLN A 477 19.96 4.88 3.95
CA GLN A 477 18.65 4.26 3.67
C GLN A 477 18.08 3.46 4.85
N ALA A 478 18.95 2.80 5.61
CA ALA A 478 18.54 1.92 6.70
C ALA A 478 18.01 2.70 7.91
N SER A 479 17.02 2.13 8.59
CA SER A 479 16.60 2.63 9.90
C SER A 479 17.72 2.52 10.92
N TYR A 480 17.88 3.52 11.77
CA TYR A 480 18.90 3.53 12.81
C TYR A 480 18.53 2.57 13.94
N LYS A 481 19.42 1.63 14.23
CA LYS A 481 19.30 0.72 15.37
C LYS A 481 19.97 1.34 16.59
N PHE A 482 19.18 1.77 17.57
CA PHE A 482 19.67 2.46 18.78
C PHE A 482 20.06 1.53 19.93
N ALA A 483 19.55 0.29 19.96
CA ALA A 483 19.80 -0.64 21.06
C ALA A 483 19.84 -2.10 20.57
N GLY A 484 20.74 -2.90 21.17
CA GLY A 484 20.90 -4.33 20.90
C GLY A 484 21.87 -5.07 21.82
N ASN A 485 22.27 -4.49 22.96
CA ASN A 485 23.22 -5.14 23.88
C ASN A 485 22.50 -6.02 24.91
N LYS A 486 23.04 -7.23 25.13
CA LYS A 486 22.76 -8.08 26.29
C LYS A 486 23.15 -7.29 27.55
N TYR A 487 22.16 -6.85 28.33
CA TYR A 487 22.42 -6.44 29.71
C TYR A 487 22.05 -7.61 30.60
N TYR A 488 23.05 -8.18 31.26
CA TYR A 488 22.82 -9.10 32.37
C TYR A 488 22.16 -8.31 33.50
N ILE A 489 21.11 -8.89 34.07
CA ILE A 489 20.36 -8.30 35.17
C ILE A 489 21.17 -8.52 36.45
N GLN A 490 21.36 -7.44 37.22
CA GLN A 490 21.51 -7.55 38.67
C GLN A 490 20.14 -7.31 39.31
#